data_AF-A0A969QP60-F1
#
_entry.id   AF-A0A969QP60-F1
#
_cell.length_a   1.000
_cell.length_b   1.000
_cell.length_c   1.000
_cell.angle_alpha   90.00
_cell.angle_beta   90.00
_cell.angle_gamma   90.00
#
_symmetry.space_group_name_H-M   'P 1'
#
loop_
_entity.id
_entity.type
_entity.pdbx_description
1 polymer ?
#
loop_
_entity_poly.entity_id
_entity_poly.type
_entity_poly.pdbx_seq_one_letter_code
_entity_poly.pdbx_strand_id
1 'polypeptide(L)'
;MNIIGKLYDGHPLVLEVICGEIKEIYHDSIDAYWQEYRLEIEQVSKDIEEAITASNSKEYKEDRWQLHSYTATLKRIINKRLGMTIERLQADANLAYLLLCLASIYRSEVPDRFWLRQLKMHGYLDVERNQQSLEILHNRYLVKSQIKQVDIRDERDEIQAVSERHLSLHNLIRSLAIAHRIQVFGE
;
A
#
# COMPACT_ATOMS: atom_id res chain seq x y z
N MET A 1 -6.34 -4.45 19.58
CA MET A 1 -6.70 -3.28 18.72
C MET A 1 -6.15 -1.94 19.23
N ASN A 2 -6.19 -1.63 20.54
CA ASN A 2 -5.75 -0.33 21.08
C ASN A 2 -4.26 0.00 20.82
N ILE A 3 -3.38 -1.02 20.75
CA ILE A 3 -1.94 -0.84 20.49
C ILE A 3 -1.67 -0.45 19.02
N ILE A 4 -2.28 -1.13 18.05
CA ILE A 4 -2.09 -0.84 16.61
C ILE A 4 -2.60 0.56 16.27
N GLY A 5 -3.79 0.93 16.75
CA GLY A 5 -4.33 2.27 16.53
C GLY A 5 -3.45 3.39 17.11
N LYS A 6 -2.89 3.17 18.30
CA LYS A 6 -1.96 4.12 18.94
C LYS A 6 -0.59 4.17 18.27
N LEU A 7 -0.04 3.03 17.87
CA LEU A 7 1.30 2.94 17.27
C LEU A 7 1.40 3.71 15.95
N TYR A 8 0.34 3.66 15.15
CA TYR A 8 0.28 4.37 13.86
C TYR A 8 -0.50 5.69 13.95
N ASP A 9 -0.80 6.16 15.16
CA ASP A 9 -1.58 7.39 15.43
C ASP A 9 -2.85 7.52 14.58
N GLY A 10 -3.56 6.41 14.39
CA GLY A 10 -4.78 6.37 13.58
C GLY A 10 -4.56 6.60 12.07
N HIS A 11 -3.33 6.52 11.55
CA HIS A 11 -3.03 6.83 10.14
C HIS A 11 -3.85 5.94 9.18
N PRO A 12 -4.83 6.49 8.44
CA PRO A 12 -5.86 5.70 7.76
C PRO A 12 -5.29 4.65 6.80
N LEU A 13 -4.32 5.03 5.97
CA LEU A 13 -3.70 4.11 5.00
C LEU A 13 -3.11 2.86 5.65
N VAL A 14 -2.42 3.00 6.79
CA VAL A 14 -1.74 1.86 7.42
C VAL A 14 -2.77 0.93 8.04
N LEU A 15 -3.81 1.51 8.65
CA LEU A 15 -4.92 0.73 9.20
C LEU A 15 -5.67 -0.02 8.09
N GLU A 16 -5.94 0.62 6.96
CA GLU A 16 -6.55 -0.03 5.79
C GLU A 16 -5.71 -1.21 5.30
N VAL A 17 -4.40 -1.01 5.13
CA VAL A 17 -3.48 -2.08 4.70
C VAL A 17 -3.45 -3.24 5.71
N ILE A 18 -3.35 -2.95 7.01
CA ILE A 18 -3.37 -3.98 8.07
C ILE A 18 -4.70 -4.74 8.05
N CYS A 19 -5.83 -4.06 7.88
CA CYS A 19 -7.13 -4.69 7.75
C CYS A 19 -7.19 -5.61 6.53
N GLY A 20 -6.62 -5.19 5.39
CA GLY A 20 -6.51 -6.02 4.19
C GLY A 20 -5.68 -7.28 4.42
N GLU A 21 -4.54 -7.15 5.11
CA GLU A 21 -3.71 -8.31 5.48
C GLU A 21 -4.46 -9.27 6.42
N ILE A 22 -5.14 -8.76 7.44
CA ILE A 22 -5.96 -9.59 8.36
C ILE A 22 -7.03 -10.34 7.59
N LYS A 23 -7.75 -9.66 6.69
CA LYS A 23 -8.84 -10.26 5.93
C LYS A 23 -8.33 -11.32 4.96
N GLU A 24 -7.33 -10.98 4.14
CA GLU A 24 -6.90 -11.83 3.03
C GLU A 24 -5.92 -12.93 3.42
N ILE A 25 -5.06 -12.70 4.41
CA ILE A 25 -4.00 -13.64 4.81
C ILE A 25 -4.42 -14.42 6.05
N TYR A 26 -5.10 -13.77 7.00
CA TYR A 26 -5.45 -14.36 8.29
C TYR A 26 -6.93 -14.71 8.41
N HIS A 27 -7.70 -14.61 7.33
CA HIS A 27 -9.13 -14.95 7.29
C HIS A 27 -9.92 -14.31 8.44
N ASP A 28 -9.75 -13.00 8.60
CA ASP A 28 -10.36 -12.17 9.66
C ASP A 28 -9.86 -12.46 11.09
N SER A 29 -8.88 -13.36 11.27
CA SER A 29 -8.29 -13.66 12.58
C SER A 29 -7.28 -12.60 13.01
N ILE A 30 -7.75 -11.64 13.81
CA ILE A 30 -6.91 -10.62 14.45
C ILE A 30 -5.87 -11.28 15.37
N ASP A 31 -6.24 -12.36 16.07
CA ASP A 31 -5.34 -13.05 16.99
C ASP A 31 -4.20 -13.75 16.26
N ALA A 32 -4.47 -14.37 15.11
CA ALA A 32 -3.42 -14.99 14.29
C ALA A 32 -2.46 -13.93 13.73
N TYR A 33 -3.01 -12.82 13.22
CA TYR A 33 -2.19 -11.68 12.81
C TYR A 33 -1.34 -11.15 13.97
N TRP A 34 -1.93 -11.00 15.16
CA TRP A 34 -1.20 -10.50 16.33
C TRP A 34 -0.11 -11.47 16.78
N GLN A 35 -0.38 -12.78 16.83
CA GLN A 35 0.62 -13.77 17.22
C GLN A 35 1.84 -13.75 16.30
N GLU A 36 1.62 -13.61 15.00
CA GLU A 36 2.69 -13.55 14.01
C GLU A 36 3.51 -12.25 14.12
N TYR A 37 2.83 -11.11 14.25
CA TYR A 37 3.49 -9.80 14.14
C TYR A 37 3.76 -9.09 15.47
N ARG A 38 3.40 -9.68 16.60
CA ARG A 38 3.60 -9.05 17.91
C ARG A 38 5.05 -8.63 18.13
N LEU A 39 6.00 -9.53 17.84
CA LEU A 39 7.43 -9.24 18.01
C LEU A 39 7.91 -8.14 17.06
N GLU A 40 7.43 -8.14 15.81
CA GLU A 40 7.71 -7.07 14.84
C GLU A 40 7.17 -5.72 15.33
N ILE A 41 5.92 -5.68 15.78
CA ILE A 41 5.23 -4.49 16.29
C ILE A 41 5.94 -3.97 17.55
N GLU A 42 6.34 -4.86 18.46
CA GLU A 42 7.12 -4.53 19.64
C GLU A 42 8.53 -4.00 19.28
N GLN A 43 9.20 -4.59 18.28
CA GLN A 43 10.51 -4.12 17.83
C GLN A 43 10.42 -2.76 17.13
N VAL A 44 9.40 -2.56 16.28
CA VAL A 44 9.10 -1.26 15.68
C VAL A 44 8.87 -0.23 16.78
N SER A 45 8.07 -0.56 17.80
CA SER A 45 7.84 0.30 18.98
C SER A 45 9.14 0.67 19.70
N LYS A 46 10.04 -0.29 19.93
CA LYS A 46 11.33 -0.06 20.59
C LYS A 46 12.29 0.81 19.76
N ASP A 47 12.47 0.52 18.47
CA ASP A 47 13.31 1.32 17.55
C ASP A 47 12.85 2.80 17.49
N ILE A 48 11.59 3.06 17.83
CA ILE A 48 10.99 4.39 17.92
C ILE A 48 11.26 5.02 19.28
N GLU A 49 10.99 4.32 20.38
CA GLU A 49 11.29 4.80 21.73
C GLU A 49 12.77 5.17 21.86
N GLU A 50 13.66 4.35 21.30
CA GLU A 50 15.09 4.61 21.26
C GLU A 50 15.43 5.85 20.42
N ALA A 51 14.81 6.02 19.25
CA ALA A 51 15.03 7.21 18.41
C ALA A 51 14.50 8.50 19.05
N ILE A 52 13.37 8.43 19.75
CA ILE A 52 12.80 9.54 20.52
C ILE A 52 13.74 9.91 21.68
N THR A 53 14.20 8.90 22.42
CA THR A 53 15.08 9.09 23.59
C THR A 53 16.46 9.62 23.19
N ALA A 54 17.01 9.15 22.06
CA ALA A 54 18.26 9.63 21.50
C ALA A 54 18.19 11.09 21.00
N SER A 55 16.99 11.61 20.71
CA SER A 55 16.79 12.98 20.23
C SER A 55 16.81 14.05 21.33
N ASN A 56 17.05 13.70 22.60
CA ASN A 56 17.27 14.64 23.73
C ASN A 56 16.20 15.74 23.97
N SER A 57 14.98 15.62 23.44
CA SER A 57 13.93 16.62 23.72
C SER A 57 13.24 16.32 25.05
N LYS A 58 13.76 16.87 26.14
CA LYS A 58 13.20 16.76 27.51
C LYS A 58 11.83 17.46 27.72
N GLU A 59 11.19 17.98 26.68
CA GLU A 59 9.89 18.66 26.75
C GLU A 59 8.78 17.81 26.15
N TYR A 60 8.49 16.65 26.78
CA TYR A 60 7.51 15.68 26.26
C TYR A 60 6.13 15.76 26.92
N LYS A 61 5.81 16.81 27.71
CA LYS A 61 4.56 16.83 28.48
C LYS A 61 3.50 17.85 28.08
N GLU A 62 3.80 18.93 27.36
CA GLU A 62 2.77 19.97 27.15
C GLU A 62 2.55 20.44 25.72
N ASP A 63 3.43 20.13 24.77
CA ASP A 63 3.32 20.76 23.45
C ASP A 63 3.21 19.75 22.31
N ARG A 64 2.03 19.75 21.68
CA ARG A 64 1.67 19.10 20.41
C ARG A 64 2.46 19.67 19.21
N TRP A 65 3.66 20.23 19.46
CA TRP A 65 4.34 21.24 18.64
C TRP A 65 5.74 20.84 18.18
N GLN A 66 6.00 19.53 18.09
CA GLN A 66 7.06 19.03 17.23
C GLN A 66 6.44 18.29 16.04
N LEU A 67 5.50 18.93 15.35
CA LEU A 67 4.83 18.39 14.18
C LEU A 67 5.85 17.88 13.15
N HIS A 68 7.04 18.49 13.04
CA HIS A 68 8.09 18.09 12.10
C HIS A 68 8.83 16.79 12.51
N SER A 69 9.24 16.64 13.77
CA SER A 69 9.89 15.39 14.23
C SER A 69 8.88 14.27 14.46
N TYR A 70 7.65 14.60 14.85
CA TYR A 70 6.52 13.69 14.97
C TYR A 70 6.09 13.16 13.59
N THR A 71 6.02 14.03 12.56
CA THR A 71 5.78 13.57 11.18
C THR A 71 6.93 12.79 10.60
N ALA A 72 8.20 13.12 10.90
CA ALA A 72 9.35 12.35 10.42
C ALA A 72 9.40 10.96 11.06
N THR A 73 9.19 10.87 12.37
CA THR A 73 9.14 9.60 13.11
C THR A 73 7.95 8.77 12.64
N LEU A 74 6.73 9.33 12.62
CA LEU A 74 5.54 8.66 12.12
C LEU A 74 5.70 8.19 10.68
N LYS A 75 6.30 9.02 9.81
CA LYS A 75 6.60 8.64 8.42
C LYS A 75 7.60 7.48 8.35
N ARG A 76 8.62 7.43 9.22
CA ARG A 76 9.55 6.29 9.31
C ARG A 76 8.80 5.01 9.73
N ILE A 77 7.90 5.11 10.71
CA ILE A 77 7.07 3.99 11.19
C ILE A 77 6.19 3.44 10.07
N ILE A 78 5.48 4.34 9.40
CA ILE A 78 4.60 4.01 8.28
C ILE A 78 5.41 3.39 7.14
N ASN A 79 6.54 3.97 6.77
CA ASN A 79 7.40 3.44 5.71
C ASN A 79 7.95 2.05 6.05
N LYS A 80 8.39 1.83 7.31
CA LYS A 80 8.87 0.52 7.75
C LYS A 80 7.75 -0.53 7.63
N ARG A 81 6.53 -0.20 8.10
CA ARG A 81 5.39 -1.11 8.01
C ARG A 81 4.97 -1.40 6.56
N LEU A 82 4.86 -0.37 5.73
CA LEU A 82 4.49 -0.53 4.32
C LEU A 82 5.57 -1.26 3.52
N GLY A 83 6.86 -1.03 3.84
CA GLY A 83 7.98 -1.78 3.26
C GLY A 83 7.85 -3.28 3.52
N MET A 84 7.60 -3.66 4.78
CA MET A 84 7.36 -5.06 5.15
C MET A 84 6.14 -5.66 4.44
N THR A 85 5.05 -4.90 4.30
CA THR A 85 3.89 -5.36 3.53
C THR A 85 4.26 -5.61 2.05
N ILE A 86 5.09 -4.77 1.44
CA ILE A 86 5.55 -4.95 0.05
C ILE A 86 6.48 -6.16 -0.06
N GLU A 87 7.40 -6.36 0.89
CA GLU A 87 8.26 -7.54 0.96
C GLU A 87 7.45 -8.84 1.09
N ARG A 88 6.40 -8.85 1.93
CA ARG A 88 5.47 -9.98 2.01
C ARG A 88 4.68 -10.19 0.72
N LEU A 89 4.21 -9.11 0.10
CA LEU A 89 3.55 -9.20 -1.20
C LEU A 89 4.46 -9.85 -2.24
N GLN A 90 5.76 -9.55 -2.23
CA GLN A 90 6.74 -10.18 -3.09
C GLN A 90 6.85 -11.69 -2.83
N ALA A 91 6.89 -12.11 -1.56
CA ALA A 91 6.98 -13.50 -1.18
C ALA A 91 5.70 -14.31 -1.51
N ASP A 92 4.54 -13.78 -1.14
CA ASP A 92 3.27 -14.53 -1.19
C ASP A 92 2.54 -14.40 -2.52
N ALA A 93 2.71 -13.27 -3.21
CA ALA A 93 1.94 -12.91 -4.40
C ALA A 93 2.80 -12.13 -5.40
N ASN A 94 3.91 -12.74 -5.84
CA ASN A 94 4.93 -12.07 -6.65
C ASN A 94 4.39 -11.33 -7.90
N LEU A 95 3.37 -11.86 -8.59
CA LEU A 95 2.78 -11.17 -9.75
C LEU A 95 2.08 -9.86 -9.36
N ALA A 96 1.42 -9.81 -8.19
CA ALA A 96 0.81 -8.60 -7.65
C ALA A 96 1.89 -7.59 -7.23
N TYR A 97 2.99 -8.07 -6.64
CA TYR A 97 4.17 -7.25 -6.35
C TYR A 97 4.76 -6.62 -7.62
N LEU A 98 4.97 -7.41 -8.67
CA LEU A 98 5.47 -6.91 -9.95
C LEU A 98 4.50 -5.88 -10.56
N LEU A 99 3.20 -6.17 -10.51
CA LEU A 99 2.18 -5.22 -10.98
C LEU A 99 2.23 -3.90 -10.21
N LEU A 100 2.37 -3.94 -8.89
CA LEU A 100 2.51 -2.76 -8.03
C LEU A 100 3.73 -1.92 -8.43
N CYS A 101 4.88 -2.56 -8.64
CA CYS A 101 6.12 -1.91 -9.06
C CYS A 101 5.97 -1.30 -10.46
N LEU A 102 5.37 -2.05 -11.39
CA LEU A 102 5.20 -1.62 -12.77
C LEU A 102 4.23 -0.44 -12.90
N ALA A 103 3.12 -0.47 -12.17
CA ALA A 103 2.12 0.58 -12.18
C ALA A 103 2.51 1.82 -11.36
N SER A 104 3.58 1.77 -10.57
CA SER A 104 4.07 2.90 -9.76
C SER A 104 4.44 4.16 -10.56
N ILE A 105 4.61 4.02 -11.88
CA ILE A 105 4.83 5.12 -12.84
C ILE A 105 3.63 6.06 -12.93
N TYR A 106 2.42 5.57 -12.66
CA TYR A 106 1.21 6.36 -12.71
C TYR A 106 1.11 7.27 -11.48
N ARG A 107 1.13 8.59 -11.73
CA ARG A 107 1.02 9.61 -10.67
C ARG A 107 -0.42 9.97 -10.33
N SER A 108 -1.35 9.62 -11.21
CA SER A 108 -2.78 9.87 -11.09
C SER A 108 -3.55 8.58 -11.28
N GLU A 109 -4.83 8.64 -10.96
CA GLU A 109 -5.76 7.56 -11.29
C GLU A 109 -5.80 7.28 -12.79
N VAL A 110 -5.80 5.99 -13.13
CA VAL A 110 -5.92 5.49 -14.50
C VAL A 110 -6.81 4.25 -14.52
N PRO A 111 -7.41 3.90 -15.67
CA PRO A 111 -8.24 2.69 -15.76
C PRO A 111 -7.44 1.42 -15.45
N ASP A 112 -8.06 0.42 -14.83
CA ASP A 112 -7.41 -0.85 -14.48
C ASP A 112 -6.74 -1.57 -15.67
N ARG A 113 -7.31 -1.46 -16.88
CA ARG A 113 -6.68 -1.98 -18.11
C ARG A 113 -5.29 -1.41 -18.36
N PHE A 114 -4.97 -0.20 -17.90
CA PHE A 114 -3.64 0.39 -18.04
C PHE A 114 -2.64 -0.31 -17.12
N TRP A 115 -3.07 -0.69 -15.92
CA TRP A 115 -2.29 -1.50 -14.99
C TRP A 115 -2.01 -2.89 -15.59
N LEU A 116 -3.05 -3.59 -16.04
CA LEU A 116 -2.92 -4.92 -16.66
C LEU A 116 -2.08 -4.87 -17.95
N ARG A 117 -2.13 -3.77 -18.70
CA ARG A 117 -1.27 -3.57 -19.86
C ARG A 117 0.21 -3.56 -19.49
N GLN A 118 0.59 -3.06 -18.31
CA GLN A 118 1.99 -3.10 -17.87
C GLN A 118 2.52 -4.53 -17.78
N LEU A 119 1.74 -5.44 -17.19
CA LEU A 119 2.09 -6.87 -17.12
C LEU A 119 2.23 -7.47 -18.52
N LYS A 120 1.27 -7.19 -19.43
CA LYS A 120 1.33 -7.67 -20.81
C LYS A 120 2.58 -7.19 -21.54
N MET A 121 2.97 -5.92 -21.37
CA MET A 121 4.18 -5.35 -21.99
C MET A 121 5.47 -5.99 -21.47
N HIS A 122 5.45 -6.57 -20.26
CA HIS A 122 6.58 -7.30 -19.66
C HIS A 122 6.47 -8.83 -19.84
N GLY A 123 5.64 -9.30 -20.77
CA GLY A 123 5.57 -10.72 -21.17
C GLY A 123 4.61 -11.57 -20.33
N TYR A 124 3.87 -11.00 -19.39
CA TYR A 124 2.86 -11.73 -18.60
C TYR A 124 1.52 -11.78 -19.38
N LEU A 125 1.29 -12.86 -20.11
CA LEU A 125 0.16 -13.01 -21.03
C LEU A 125 -1.08 -13.69 -20.43
N ASP A 126 -0.94 -14.32 -19.26
CA ASP A 126 -2.05 -14.99 -18.57
C ASP A 126 -3.04 -13.95 -18.02
N VAL A 127 -4.19 -13.83 -18.68
CA VAL A 127 -5.21 -12.83 -18.35
C VAL A 127 -5.81 -13.09 -16.97
N GLU A 128 -6.06 -14.35 -16.61
CA GLU A 128 -6.69 -14.70 -15.35
C GLU A 128 -5.75 -14.41 -14.18
N ARG A 129 -4.49 -14.82 -14.28
CA ARG A 129 -3.47 -14.50 -13.27
C ARG A 129 -3.22 -13.01 -13.15
N ASN A 130 -3.20 -12.27 -14.26
CA ASN A 130 -3.07 -10.82 -14.23
C ASN A 130 -4.26 -10.13 -13.55
N GLN A 131 -5.48 -10.64 -13.74
CA GLN A 131 -6.65 -10.13 -13.03
C GLN A 131 -6.58 -10.45 -11.54
N GLN A 132 -6.22 -11.68 -11.18
CA GLN A 132 -6.04 -12.09 -9.79
C GLN A 132 -5.00 -11.24 -9.06
N SER A 133 -3.89 -10.88 -9.73
CA SER A 133 -2.86 -10.05 -9.13
C SER A 133 -3.36 -8.63 -8.82
N LEU A 134 -4.24 -8.08 -9.68
CA LEU A 134 -4.91 -6.81 -9.44
C LEU A 134 -5.88 -6.88 -8.24
N GLU A 135 -6.68 -7.95 -8.15
CA GLU A 135 -7.60 -8.12 -7.02
C GLU A 135 -6.87 -8.31 -5.69
N ILE A 136 -5.72 -9.00 -5.68
CA ILE A 136 -4.87 -9.09 -4.48
C ILE A 136 -4.44 -7.70 -4.00
N LEU A 137 -4.01 -6.82 -4.91
CA LEU A 137 -3.63 -5.45 -4.55
C LEU A 137 -4.81 -4.67 -3.97
N HIS A 138 -5.99 -4.84 -4.55
CA HIS A 138 -7.20 -4.17 -4.08
C HIS A 138 -7.65 -4.67 -2.71
N ASN A 139 -7.72 -5.98 -2.53
CA ASN A 139 -8.19 -6.57 -1.28
C ASN A 139 -7.23 -6.32 -0.12
N ARG A 140 -5.92 -6.20 -0.40
CA ARG A 140 -4.91 -5.80 0.59
C ARG A 140 -4.85 -4.27 0.81
N TYR A 141 -5.78 -3.50 0.23
CA TYR A 141 -5.84 -2.03 0.28
C TYR A 141 -4.54 -1.33 -0.14
N LEU A 142 -3.75 -1.96 -1.02
CA LEU A 142 -2.53 -1.36 -1.56
C LEU A 142 -2.81 -0.39 -2.71
N VAL A 143 -4.02 -0.46 -3.28
CA VAL A 143 -4.50 0.43 -4.35
C VAL A 143 -5.87 0.99 -3.96
N LYS A 144 -6.09 2.25 -4.32
CA LYS A 144 -7.43 2.86 -4.25
C LYS A 144 -8.16 2.57 -5.54
N SER A 145 -9.43 2.21 -5.45
CA SER A 145 -10.30 2.06 -6.62
C SER A 145 -11.52 2.95 -6.54
N GLN A 146 -11.94 3.47 -7.69
CA GLN A 146 -13.18 4.23 -7.84
C GLN A 146 -13.84 3.84 -9.15
N ILE A 147 -15.17 3.86 -9.18
CA ILE A 147 -15.93 3.69 -10.42
C ILE A 147 -16.22 5.08 -10.98
N LYS A 148 -15.88 5.29 -12.25
CA LYS A 148 -16.18 6.52 -12.99
C LYS A 148 -17.10 6.24 -14.15
N GLN A 149 -17.99 7.18 -14.44
CA GLN A 149 -18.71 7.20 -15.71
C GLN A 149 -17.81 7.83 -16.77
N VAL A 150 -17.61 7.13 -17.87
CA VAL A 150 -16.82 7.60 -19.00
C VAL A 150 -17.65 7.45 -20.25
N ASP A 151 -17.71 8.51 -21.05
CA ASP A 151 -18.37 8.51 -22.35
C ASP A 151 -17.45 7.84 -23.38
N ILE A 152 -17.92 6.74 -23.95
CA ILE A 152 -17.22 6.00 -25.00
C ILE A 152 -18.07 6.10 -26.27
N ARG A 153 -17.42 6.34 -27.41
CA ARG A 153 -18.06 6.27 -28.72
C ARG A 153 -18.09 4.83 -29.19
N ASP A 154 -19.26 4.34 -29.57
CA ASP A 154 -19.41 3.01 -30.15
C ASP A 154 -19.03 3.00 -31.65
N GLU A 155 -19.18 1.85 -32.31
CA GLU A 155 -18.90 1.69 -33.75
C GLU A 155 -19.81 2.54 -34.65
N ARG A 156 -20.91 3.09 -34.11
CA ARG A 156 -21.89 3.95 -34.79
C ARG A 156 -21.69 5.42 -34.46
N ASP A 157 -20.61 5.78 -33.77
CA ASP A 157 -20.28 7.12 -33.29
C ASP A 157 -21.27 7.67 -32.24
N GLU A 158 -22.07 6.80 -31.62
CA GLU A 158 -22.99 7.14 -30.54
C GLU A 158 -22.25 7.17 -29.20
N ILE A 159 -22.59 8.14 -28.34
CA ILE A 159 -22.00 8.25 -27.00
C ILE A 159 -22.74 7.32 -26.04
N GLN A 160 -22.00 6.39 -25.45
CA GLN A 160 -22.47 5.53 -24.36
C GLN A 160 -21.69 5.82 -23.08
N ALA A 161 -22.42 6.12 -22.01
CA ALA A 161 -21.85 6.20 -20.67
C ALA A 161 -21.55 4.78 -20.17
N VAL A 162 -20.28 4.50 -19.91
CA VAL A 162 -19.80 3.22 -19.39
C VAL A 162 -19.15 3.42 -18.03
N SER A 163 -19.44 2.50 -17.11
CA SER A 163 -18.79 2.46 -15.79
C SER A 163 -17.42 1.80 -15.89
N GLU A 164 -16.38 2.52 -15.47
CA GLU A 164 -14.99 2.07 -15.56
C GLU A 164 -14.28 2.17 -14.20
N ARG A 165 -13.54 1.12 -13.82
CA ARG A 165 -12.75 1.11 -12.60
C ARG A 165 -11.42 1.81 -12.82
N HIS A 166 -11.20 2.87 -12.05
CA HIS A 166 -9.94 3.64 -12.03
C HIS A 166 -9.17 3.33 -10.75
N LEU A 167 -7.86 3.16 -10.89
CA LEU A 167 -6.95 2.79 -9.82
C LEU A 167 -5.88 3.84 -9.60
N SER A 168 -5.54 4.10 -8.34
CA SER A 168 -4.44 4.98 -7.97
C SER A 168 -3.67 4.45 -6.76
N LEU A 169 -2.41 4.87 -6.64
CA LEU A 169 -1.58 4.59 -5.48
C LEU A 169 -1.58 5.77 -4.52
N HIS A 170 -1.61 5.45 -3.22
CA HIS A 170 -1.23 6.43 -2.23
C HIS A 170 0.25 6.81 -2.41
N ASN A 171 0.60 8.09 -2.25
CA ASN A 171 1.96 8.59 -2.49
C ASN A 171 3.05 7.84 -1.73
N LEU A 172 2.79 7.38 -0.50
CA LEU A 172 3.73 6.58 0.29
C LEU A 172 3.99 5.19 -0.33
N ILE A 173 2.93 4.47 -0.70
CA ILE A 173 3.04 3.17 -1.39
C ILE A 173 3.73 3.35 -2.73
N ARG A 174 3.37 4.40 -3.49
CA ARG A 174 4.00 4.71 -4.77
C ARG A 174 5.51 4.94 -4.64
N SER A 175 5.94 5.71 -3.65
CA SER A 175 7.36 5.97 -3.40
C SER A 175 8.15 4.70 -3.08
N LEU A 176 7.57 3.81 -2.26
CA LEU A 176 8.19 2.52 -1.96
C LEU A 176 8.21 1.61 -3.19
N ALA A 177 7.09 1.50 -3.91
CA ALA A 177 6.99 0.71 -5.13
C ALA A 177 7.97 1.17 -6.22
N ILE A 178 8.28 2.47 -6.33
CA ILE A 178 9.31 2.99 -7.23
C ILE A 178 10.71 2.51 -6.80
N ALA A 179 11.02 2.53 -5.50
CA ALA A 179 12.30 2.04 -5.01
C ALA A 179 12.50 0.55 -5.34
N HIS A 180 11.45 -0.26 -5.17
CA HIS A 180 11.44 -1.66 -5.58
C HIS A 180 11.50 -1.83 -7.11
N ARG A 181 10.81 -0.98 -7.88
CA ARG A 181 10.86 -1.00 -9.35
C ARG A 181 12.30 -0.82 -9.85
N ILE A 182 13.02 0.17 -9.33
CA ILE A 182 14.42 0.43 -9.69
C ILE A 182 15.28 -0.81 -9.42
N GLN A 183 15.06 -1.49 -8.29
CA GLN A 183 15.79 -2.72 -7.94
C GLN A 183 15.48 -3.90 -8.86
N VAL A 184 14.21 -4.07 -9.26
CA VAL A 184 13.75 -5.22 -10.04
C VAL A 184 13.99 -5.03 -11.55
N PHE A 185 13.80 -3.83 -12.07
CA PHE A 185 13.79 -3.54 -13.50
C PHE A 185 14.96 -2.66 -13.96
N GLY A 186 15.70 -2.03 -13.04
CA GLY A 186 16.78 -1.10 -13.40
C GLY A 186 16.30 0.24 -13.95
N GLU A 187 15.02 0.58 -13.74
CA GLU A 187 14.32 1.77 -14.26
C GLU A 187 13.73 2.65 -13.17
#